data_AF-A0A9E4F526-F1
#
_entry.id   AF-A0A9E4F526-F1
#
_cell.length_a   1.000
_cell.length_b   1.000
_cell.length_c   1.000
_cell.angle_alpha   90.00
_cell.angle_beta   90.00
_cell.angle_gamma   90.00
#
_symmetry.space_group_name_H-M   'P 1'
#
loop_
_entity.id
_entity.type
_entity.pdbx_description
1 polymer ?
#
loop_
_entity_poly.entity_id
_entity_poly.type
_entity_poly.pdbx_seq_one_letter_code
_entity_poly.pdbx_strand_id
1 'polypeptide(L)' 'LHCLPAHRGEEVDARVIDGPASRVFRAAENRLHVQKAILLELIS' A
#
# COMPACT_ATOMS: atom_id res chain seq x y z
N LEU A 1 -6.27 -2.04 5.34
CA LEU A 1 -4.93 -1.75 4.76
C LEU A 1 -4.21 -3.08 4.55
N HIS A 2 -3.31 -3.19 3.57
CA HIS A 2 -2.51 -4.39 3.30
C HIS A 2 -1.22 -3.97 2.60
N CYS A 3 -0.08 -4.61 2.90
CA CYS A 3 1.23 -4.23 2.34
C CYS A 3 1.49 -4.78 0.93
N LEU A 4 0.73 -5.80 0.51
CA LEU A 4 0.86 -6.54 -0.76
C LEU A 4 2.17 -7.37 -0.86
N PRO A 5 2.19 -8.47 -1.64
CA PRO A 5 1.05 -9.09 -2.33
C PRO A 5 0.02 -9.62 -1.35
N ALA A 6 -1.25 -9.72 -1.79
CA ALA A 6 -2.33 -10.29 -0.99
C ALA A 6 -2.95 -11.48 -1.73
N HIS A 7 -3.18 -12.59 -1.04
CA HIS A 7 -3.98 -13.71 -1.50
C HIS A 7 -5.45 -13.49 -1.09
N ARG A 8 -6.29 -13.26 -2.10
CA ARG A 8 -7.73 -13.06 -1.90
C ARG A 8 -8.36 -14.37 -1.47
N GLY A 9 -9.18 -14.33 -0.42
CA GLY A 9 -9.87 -15.49 0.14
C GLY A 9 -9.09 -16.25 1.20
N GLU A 10 -7.82 -15.90 1.44
CA GLU A 10 -7.00 -16.46 2.52
C GLU A 10 -6.86 -15.44 3.65
N GLU A 11 -5.97 -14.46 3.52
CA GLU A 11 -5.79 -13.42 4.55
C GLU A 11 -6.80 -12.26 4.45
N VAL A 12 -7.47 -12.11 3.30
CA VAL A 12 -8.44 -11.04 3.08
C VAL A 12 -9.52 -11.43 2.08
N ASP A 13 -10.79 -11.21 2.42
CA ASP A 13 -11.92 -11.38 1.49
C ASP A 13 -11.81 -10.35 0.33
N ALA A 14 -12.10 -10.80 -0.89
CA ALA A 14 -12.05 -9.96 -2.09
C ALA A 14 -12.90 -8.69 -1.95
N ARG A 15 -14.07 -8.79 -1.33
CA ARG A 15 -14.99 -7.65 -1.11
C ARG A 15 -14.43 -6.60 -0.17
N VAL A 16 -13.50 -6.98 0.71
CA VAL A 16 -12.83 -6.05 1.64
C VAL A 16 -11.68 -5.34 0.93
N ILE A 17 -10.79 -6.08 0.25
CA ILE A 17 -9.62 -5.50 -0.41
C ILE A 17 -9.98 -4.67 -1.65
N ASP A 18 -11.07 -5.01 -2.34
CA ASP A 18 -11.57 -4.28 -3.52
C ASP A 18 -12.74 -3.33 -3.16
N GLY A 19 -13.14 -3.26 -1.88
CA GLY A 19 -14.25 -2.43 -1.39
C GLY A 19 -13.92 -0.94 -1.19
N PRO A 20 -14.93 -0.09 -0.93
CA PRO A 20 -14.79 1.37 -0.90
C PRO A 20 -13.92 1.91 0.26
N ALA A 21 -13.82 1.13 1.35
CA ALA A 21 -12.94 1.43 2.47
C ALA A 21 -11.48 1.03 2.22
N SER A 22 -11.21 0.27 1.15
CA SER A 22 -9.85 -0.14 0.82
C SER A 22 -8.99 1.05 0.42
N ARG A 23 -7.74 1.00 0.87
CA ARG A 23 -6.71 2.00 0.58
C ARG A 23 -5.40 1.32 0.18
N VAL A 24 -5.45 0.05 -0.27
CA VAL A 24 -4.23 -0.74 -0.58
C VAL A 24 -3.41 -0.13 -1.70
N PHE A 25 -4.05 0.38 -2.76
CA PHE A 25 -3.34 1.01 -3.88
C PHE A 25 -2.76 2.37 -3.51
N ARG A 26 -3.49 3.20 -2.75
CA ARG A 26 -2.95 4.46 -2.21
C ARG A 26 -1.77 4.19 -1.27
N ALA A 27 -1.84 3.17 -0.43
CA ALA A 27 -0.73 2.78 0.45
C ALA A 27 0.50 2.30 -0.36
N ALA A 28 0.29 1.55 -1.44
CA ALA A 28 1.35 1.12 -2.34
C ALA A 28 2.02 2.29 -3.08
N GLU A 29 1.23 3.24 -3.59
CA GLU A 29 1.70 4.48 -4.22
C GLU A 29 2.53 5.32 -3.24
N ASN A 30 2.04 5.48 -2.00
CA ASN A 30 2.74 6.22 -0.95
C ASN A 30 4.13 5.67 -0.62
N ARG A 31 4.45 4.40 -0.94
CA ARG A 31 5.82 3.89 -0.79
C ARG A 31 6.82 4.67 -1.64
N LEU A 32 6.46 5.06 -2.86
CA LEU A 32 7.32 5.87 -3.73
C LEU A 32 7.56 7.25 -3.13
N HIS A 33 6.49 7.91 -2.68
CA HIS A 33 6.59 9.26 -2.11
C HIS A 33 7.43 9.28 -0.84
N VAL A 34 7.21 8.32 0.06
CA VAL A 34 7.99 8.19 1.31
C VAL A 34 9.45 7.90 1.00
N GLN A 35 9.74 6.96 0.08
CA GLN A 35 11.11 6.65 -0.29
C GLN A 35 11.83 7.86 -0.92
N LYS A 36 11.14 8.62 -1.80
CA LYS A 36 11.68 9.88 -2.34
C LYS A 36 12.02 10.88 -1.24
N ALA A 37 11.14 11.07 -0.26
CA ALA A 37 11.37 11.98 0.86
C ALA A 37 12.55 11.53 1.73
N ILE A 38 12.67 10.24 2.02
CA ILE A 38 13.80 9.67 2.77
C ILE A 38 15.11 9.86 2.02
N LEU A 39 15.13 9.57 0.71
CA LEU A 39 16.33 9.76 -0.11
C LEU A 39 16.73 11.23 -0.19
N LEU A 40 15.76 12.14 -0.30
CA LEU A 40 16.03 13.58 -0.27
C LEU A 40 16.68 13.97 1.06
N GLU A 41 16.07 13.62 2.19
CA GLU A 41 16.56 13.98 3.53
C GLU A 41 17.96 13.43 3.84
N LEU A 42 18.30 12.24 3.36
CA LEU A 42 19.55 11.55 3.72
C LEU A 42 20.69 11.79 2.73
N ILE A 43 20.42 12.24 1.50
CA ILE A 43 21.40 12.33 0.41
C ILE A 43 21.57 13.77 -0.12
N SER A 44 20.69 14.71 0.26
CA SER A 44 20.88 16.15 -0.03
C SER A 44 21.85 16.82 0.92
#